data_AF-A0A0D7AN86-F1
#
_entry.id   AF-A0A0D7AN86-F1
#
_cell.length_a   1.000
_cell.length_b   1.000
_cell.length_c   1.000
_cell.angle_alpha   90.00
_cell.angle_beta   90.00
_cell.angle_gamma   90.00
#
_symmetry.space_group_name_H-M   'P 1'
#
loop_
_entity.id
_entity.type
_entity.pdbx_description
1 polymer ?
#
loop_
_entity_poly.entity_id
_entity_poly.type
_entity_poly.pdbx_seq_one_letter_code
_entity_poly.pdbx_strand_id
1 'polypeptide(L)'
;MLTADLLVLFAFLSPVVMLHDQVSLLTVSPTNSSSESTVYLGVLGSCSRTSGTSNCTNATLTPTYDLSALPDDAPTLLLTAPSASTPAFVVISLTFSAVFLFTFTSISFRHKMGKPGSVLERPAIQNFSAWIGFLGFFTGLTCFLILRMWFGKAVDDFNNTITYMGDGAPAVSASVGNAFVMVWVAYAFHSVPIISSLTKLNVQST
;
A
#
# COMPACT_ATOMS: atom_id res chain seq x y z
N MET A 1 -12.91 0.60 -10.34
CA MET A 1 -12.18 -0.65 -10.03
C MET A 1 -10.77 -0.62 -10.58
N LEU A 2 -10.56 -0.53 -11.91
CA LEU A 2 -9.22 -0.38 -12.48
C LEU A 2 -8.38 0.72 -11.83
N THR A 3 -8.96 1.92 -11.67
CA THR A 3 -8.28 3.05 -11.00
C THR A 3 -7.92 2.74 -9.55
N ALA A 4 -8.77 2.02 -8.82
CA ALA A 4 -8.49 1.59 -7.46
C ALA A 4 -7.32 0.60 -7.42
N ASP A 5 -7.33 -0.40 -8.30
CA ASP A 5 -6.26 -1.41 -8.36
C ASP A 5 -4.91 -0.77 -8.72
N LEU A 6 -4.92 0.19 -9.65
CA LEU A 6 -3.72 0.99 -9.98
C LEU A 6 -3.24 1.83 -8.80
N LEU A 7 -4.14 2.48 -8.05
CA LEU A 7 -3.76 3.26 -6.87
C LEU A 7 -3.13 2.39 -5.78
N VAL A 8 -3.68 1.20 -5.50
CA VAL A 8 -3.08 0.26 -4.54
C VAL A 8 -1.73 -0.24 -5.05
N LEU A 9 -1.63 -0.56 -6.34
CA LEU A 9 -0.37 -0.98 -6.97
C LEU A 9 0.71 0.10 -6.86
N PHE A 10 0.35 1.37 -7.11
CA PHE A 10 1.26 2.49 -7.00
C PHE A 10 1.72 2.71 -5.56
N ALA A 11 0.80 2.67 -4.59
CA ALA A 11 1.13 2.79 -3.17
C ALA A 11 2.04 1.65 -2.69
N PHE A 12 1.86 0.43 -3.22
CA PHE A 12 2.68 -0.73 -2.87
C PHE A 12 4.09 -0.69 -3.45
N LEU A 13 4.22 -0.24 -4.71
CA LEU A 13 5.49 -0.18 -5.43
C LEU A 13 6.31 1.08 -5.13
N SER A 14 5.68 2.13 -4.63
CA SER A 14 6.35 3.35 -4.18
C SER A 14 7.04 3.17 -2.82
N PRO A 15 8.17 3.85 -2.56
CA PRO A 15 8.88 4.76 -3.46
C PRO A 15 9.85 4.04 -4.42
N VAL A 16 10.21 2.79 -4.15
CA VAL A 16 11.39 2.12 -4.74
C VAL A 16 11.34 1.89 -6.24
N VAL A 17 10.17 1.53 -6.78
CA VAL A 17 10.04 1.20 -8.21
C VAL A 17 9.56 2.41 -9.01
N MET A 18 8.72 3.23 -8.39
CA MET A 18 8.14 4.42 -9.01
C MET A 18 7.77 5.45 -7.96
N LEU A 19 7.60 6.71 -8.40
CA LEU A 19 7.15 7.83 -7.55
C LEU A 19 8.08 8.05 -6.34
N HIS A 20 9.39 7.88 -6.55
CA HIS A 20 10.43 7.85 -5.51
C HIS A 20 10.33 8.97 -4.46
N ASP A 21 9.96 10.19 -4.88
CA ASP A 21 9.88 11.36 -3.99
C ASP A 21 8.44 11.86 -3.74
N GLN A 22 7.44 11.23 -4.38
CA GLN A 22 6.05 11.72 -4.35
C GLN A 22 5.13 10.88 -3.50
N VAL A 23 5.40 9.57 -3.38
CA VAL A 23 4.54 8.64 -2.67
C VAL A 23 5.36 7.75 -1.74
N SER A 24 4.98 7.73 -0.48
CA SER A 24 5.64 6.95 0.56
C SER A 24 4.65 6.61 1.68
N LEU A 25 4.98 5.59 2.48
CA LEU A 25 4.21 5.25 3.68
C LEU A 25 4.68 6.05 4.89
N LEU A 26 5.97 6.33 4.97
CA LEU A 26 6.58 7.15 6.01
C LEU A 26 7.65 8.02 5.36
N THR A 27 7.67 9.30 5.73
CA THR A 27 8.72 10.23 5.30
C THR A 27 9.41 10.82 6.51
N VAL A 28 10.74 10.74 6.53
CA VAL A 28 11.57 11.50 7.46
C VAL A 28 12.11 12.69 6.69
N SER A 29 11.83 13.89 7.18
CA SER A 29 12.27 15.13 6.57
C SER A 29 12.94 16.03 7.60
N PRO A 30 13.95 16.81 7.21
CA PRO A 30 14.53 17.81 8.08
C PRO A 30 13.52 18.90 8.40
N THR A 31 13.54 19.40 9.64
CA THR A 31 12.71 20.52 10.08
C THR A 31 13.35 21.87 9.74
N ASN A 32 14.66 21.88 9.48
CA ASN A 32 15.41 23.06 9.05
C ASN A 32 15.70 22.99 7.54
N SER A 33 15.65 24.14 6.87
CA SER A 33 15.81 24.25 5.40
C SER A 33 17.25 24.06 4.90
N SER A 34 18.16 23.60 5.74
CA SER A 34 19.59 23.44 5.47
C SER A 34 19.88 22.14 4.73
N SER A 35 19.62 22.07 3.42
CA SER A 35 20.22 21.06 2.51
C SER A 35 20.29 19.61 3.03
N GLU A 36 19.33 19.20 3.85
CA GLU A 36 19.37 17.93 4.57
C GLU A 36 18.57 16.86 3.81
N SER A 37 19.03 15.62 3.92
CA SER A 37 18.48 14.50 3.17
C SER A 37 17.07 14.14 3.64
N THR A 38 16.14 13.94 2.71
CA THR A 38 14.82 13.35 3.02
C THR A 38 14.86 11.85 2.78
N VAL A 39 14.18 11.07 3.63
CA VAL A 39 14.07 9.62 3.47
C VAL A 39 12.62 9.21 3.38
N TYR A 40 12.31 8.45 2.34
CA TYR A 40 11.00 7.91 2.02
C TYR A 40 11.03 6.40 2.24
N LEU A 41 10.17 5.91 3.12
CA LEU A 41 10.01 4.50 3.42
C LEU A 41 8.72 3.98 2.79
N GLY A 42 8.80 2.83 2.14
CA GLY A 42 7.66 2.12 1.57
C GLY A 42 7.62 0.66 2.00
N VAL A 43 6.69 -0.08 1.39
CA VAL A 43 6.44 -1.50 1.72
C VAL A 43 7.62 -2.39 1.31
N LEU A 44 8.28 -2.07 0.20
CA LEU A 44 9.29 -2.91 -0.44
C LEU A 44 10.73 -2.42 -0.24
N GLY A 45 10.92 -1.27 0.40
CA GLY A 45 12.24 -0.68 0.62
C GLY A 45 12.15 0.81 0.91
N SER A 46 13.27 1.50 0.73
CA SER A 46 13.44 2.91 1.05
C SER A 46 14.17 3.66 -0.05
N CYS A 47 13.92 4.96 -0.14
CA CYS A 47 14.65 5.89 -0.96
C CYS A 47 15.10 7.07 -0.10
N SER A 48 16.34 7.51 -0.25
CA SER A 48 16.83 8.76 0.31
C SER A 48 17.06 9.77 -0.81
N ARG A 49 16.87 11.06 -0.52
CA ARG A 49 17.11 12.15 -1.45
C ARG A 49 18.05 13.15 -0.79
N THR A 50 19.21 13.35 -1.39
CA THR A 50 20.20 14.34 -0.95
C THR A 50 20.50 15.27 -2.13
N SER A 51 20.19 16.55 -2.00
CA SER A 51 20.53 17.59 -3.00
C SER A 51 20.07 17.30 -4.44
N GLY A 52 18.95 16.58 -4.61
CA GLY A 52 18.34 16.28 -5.92
C GLY A 52 18.65 14.91 -6.50
N THR A 53 19.52 14.13 -5.86
CA THR A 53 19.81 12.74 -6.24
C THR A 53 19.04 11.79 -5.31
N SER A 54 18.25 10.88 -5.89
CA SER A 54 17.50 9.86 -5.15
C SER A 54 18.26 8.53 -5.18
N ASN A 55 18.65 8.02 -4.01
CA ASN A 55 19.28 6.71 -3.82
C ASN A 55 18.25 5.75 -3.22
N CYS A 56 17.94 4.67 -3.94
CA CYS A 56 16.92 3.70 -3.51
C CYS A 56 17.51 2.31 -3.31
N THR A 57 16.96 1.59 -2.33
CA THR A 57 17.30 0.18 -2.10
C THR A 57 16.59 -0.71 -3.12
N ASN A 58 17.08 -1.93 -3.32
CA ASN A 58 16.42 -2.89 -4.18
C ASN A 58 15.09 -3.35 -3.56
N ALA A 59 14.03 -3.44 -4.38
CA ALA A 59 12.72 -3.90 -3.92
C ALA A 59 12.77 -5.36 -3.43
N THR A 60 12.34 -5.59 -2.20
CA THR A 60 12.29 -6.92 -1.59
C THR A 60 11.13 -7.07 -0.61
N LEU A 61 10.69 -8.31 -0.37
CA LEU A 61 9.66 -8.63 0.63
C LEU A 61 10.19 -8.60 2.07
N THR A 62 11.52 -8.56 2.23
CA THR A 62 12.23 -8.38 3.51
C THR A 62 13.09 -7.13 3.43
N PRO A 63 12.49 -5.93 3.38
CA PRO A 63 13.26 -4.71 3.15
C PRO A 63 14.17 -4.39 4.32
N THR A 64 15.43 -4.13 4.00
CA THR A 64 16.36 -3.44 4.89
C THR A 64 16.34 -1.97 4.48
N TYR A 65 15.84 -1.10 5.35
CA TYR A 65 15.82 0.33 5.07
C TYR A 65 17.23 0.90 5.21
N ASP A 66 17.65 1.62 4.17
CA ASP A 66 18.87 2.40 4.21
C ASP A 66 18.57 3.76 4.82
N LEU A 67 19.11 3.98 6.01
CA LEU A 67 18.96 5.20 6.79
C LEU A 67 20.28 5.98 6.89
N SER A 68 21.31 5.61 6.12
CA SER A 68 22.61 6.29 6.15
C SER A 68 22.57 7.75 5.70
N ALA A 69 21.44 8.19 5.12
CA ALA A 69 21.21 9.58 4.78
C ALA A 69 20.74 10.44 5.96
N LEU A 70 20.32 9.82 7.08
CA LEU A 70 19.98 10.54 8.31
C LEU A 70 21.24 10.87 9.11
N PRO A 71 21.20 11.90 9.98
CA PRO A 71 22.26 12.18 10.95
C PRO A 71 22.56 10.96 11.83
N ASP A 72 23.82 10.77 12.21
CA ASP A 72 24.27 9.63 13.04
C ASP A 72 23.54 9.55 14.40
N ASP A 73 23.07 10.69 14.92
CA ASP A 73 22.33 10.81 16.18
C ASP A 73 20.83 10.49 16.06
N ALA A 74 20.34 10.16 14.86
CA ALA A 74 18.93 9.83 14.66
C ALA A 74 18.55 8.44 15.21
N PRO A 75 17.37 8.27 15.83
CA PRO A 75 16.93 6.98 16.37
C PRO A 75 16.46 6.03 15.25
N THR A 76 17.42 5.47 14.52
CA THR A 76 17.22 4.58 13.35
C THR A 76 16.61 3.23 13.71
N LEU A 77 16.84 2.74 14.94
CA LEU A 77 16.29 1.48 15.46
C LEU A 77 14.75 1.46 15.55
N LEU A 78 14.10 2.62 15.61
CA LEU A 78 12.63 2.71 15.66
C LEU A 78 11.99 2.59 14.28
N LEU A 79 12.75 2.87 13.23
CA LEU A 79 12.31 2.82 11.83
C LEU A 79 12.57 1.43 11.25
N THR A 80 11.95 0.41 11.86
CA THR A 80 12.09 -0.98 11.40
C THR A 80 11.04 -1.36 10.36
N ALA A 81 11.49 -2.14 9.39
CA ALA A 81 10.61 -2.71 8.39
C ALA A 81 9.55 -3.62 9.03
N PRO A 82 8.31 -3.59 8.52
CA PRO A 82 7.28 -4.52 8.95
C PRO A 82 7.68 -5.96 8.63
N SER A 83 7.07 -6.91 9.35
CA SER A 83 7.32 -8.33 9.13
C SER A 83 7.10 -8.75 7.67
N ALA A 84 7.96 -9.63 7.15
CA ALA A 84 7.97 -10.09 5.76
C ALA A 84 6.65 -10.70 5.26
N SER A 85 5.81 -11.18 6.17
CA SER A 85 4.48 -11.69 5.85
C SER A 85 3.54 -10.60 5.35
N THR A 86 3.68 -9.36 5.85
CA THR A 86 2.80 -8.24 5.50
C THR A 86 2.87 -7.88 4.01
N PRO A 87 4.04 -7.59 3.41
CA PRO A 87 4.13 -7.34 1.98
C PRO A 87 3.70 -8.55 1.13
N ALA A 88 3.97 -9.78 1.59
CA ALA A 88 3.53 -10.99 0.90
C ALA A 88 2.00 -11.09 0.83
N PHE A 89 1.28 -10.83 1.93
CA PHE A 89 -0.18 -10.84 1.93
C PHE A 89 -0.78 -9.70 1.09
N VAL A 90 -0.11 -8.54 1.01
CA VAL A 90 -0.52 -7.46 0.10
C VAL A 90 -0.41 -7.89 -1.36
N VAL A 91 0.67 -8.59 -1.75
CA VAL A 91 0.81 -9.15 -3.12
C VAL A 91 -0.28 -10.18 -3.43
N ILE A 92 -0.59 -11.05 -2.48
CA ILE A 92 -1.67 -12.05 -2.63
C ILE A 92 -3.01 -11.34 -2.81
N SER A 93 -3.29 -10.33 -2.00
CA SER A 93 -4.51 -9.51 -2.12
C SER A 93 -4.59 -8.81 -3.49
N LEU A 94 -3.51 -8.17 -3.94
CA LEU A 94 -3.43 -7.55 -5.26
C LEU A 94 -3.70 -8.53 -6.40
N THR A 95 -3.19 -9.76 -6.27
CA THR A 95 -3.44 -10.83 -7.24
C THR A 95 -4.91 -11.21 -7.27
N PHE A 96 -5.54 -11.37 -6.10
CA PHE A 96 -6.98 -11.64 -6.02
C PHE A 96 -7.83 -10.48 -6.57
N SER A 97 -7.46 -9.24 -6.28
CA SER A 97 -8.12 -8.05 -6.85
C SER A 97 -7.96 -7.98 -8.37
N ALA A 98 -6.79 -8.32 -8.92
CA ALA A 98 -6.59 -8.39 -10.36
C ALA A 98 -7.45 -9.48 -11.01
N VAL A 99 -7.49 -10.69 -10.43
CA VAL A 99 -8.37 -11.76 -10.91
C VAL A 99 -9.83 -11.31 -10.86
N PHE A 100 -10.25 -10.68 -9.75
CA PHE A 100 -11.59 -10.11 -9.60
C PHE A 100 -11.90 -9.06 -10.67
N LEU A 101 -10.94 -8.21 -11.04
CA LEU A 101 -11.04 -7.26 -12.14
C LEU A 101 -11.38 -7.91 -13.46
N PHE A 102 -10.62 -8.93 -13.84
CA PHE A 102 -10.87 -9.61 -15.10
C PHE A 102 -12.20 -10.36 -15.09
N THR A 103 -12.52 -11.07 -14.00
CA THR A 103 -13.77 -11.85 -13.91
C THR A 103 -15.00 -10.94 -13.84
N PHE A 104 -15.00 -9.91 -12.98
CA PHE A 104 -16.11 -8.98 -12.83
C PHE A 104 -16.38 -8.20 -14.11
N THR A 105 -15.32 -7.74 -14.79
CA THR A 105 -15.43 -7.04 -16.07
C THR A 105 -16.02 -7.97 -17.14
N SER A 106 -15.53 -9.21 -17.24
CA SER A 106 -16.03 -10.20 -18.19
C SER A 106 -17.51 -10.53 -17.93
N ILE A 107 -17.92 -10.71 -16.67
CA ILE A 107 -19.31 -10.95 -16.28
C ILE A 107 -20.19 -9.75 -16.63
N SER A 108 -19.69 -8.52 -16.46
CA SER A 108 -20.46 -7.29 -16.74
C SER A 108 -20.68 -7.08 -18.24
N PHE A 109 -19.69 -7.41 -19.07
CA PHE A 109 -19.78 -7.34 -20.52
C PHE A 109 -20.24 -8.64 -21.19
N ARG A 110 -20.77 -9.61 -20.41
CA ARG A 110 -21.19 -10.92 -20.93
C ARG A 110 -22.17 -10.82 -22.11
N HIS A 111 -23.05 -9.83 -22.09
CA HIS A 111 -24.04 -9.59 -23.15
C HIS A 111 -23.40 -9.24 -24.51
N LYS A 112 -22.15 -8.78 -24.53
CA LYS A 112 -21.39 -8.51 -25.76
C LYS A 112 -20.50 -9.68 -26.20
N MET A 113 -20.32 -10.70 -25.37
CA MET A 113 -19.36 -11.79 -25.64
C MET A 113 -19.95 -12.98 -26.41
N GLY A 114 -21.25 -13.04 -26.67
CA GLY A 114 -21.87 -14.13 -27.43
C GLY A 114 -21.76 -15.49 -26.71
N LYS A 115 -21.33 -16.55 -27.42
CA LYS A 115 -21.22 -17.93 -26.89
C LYS A 115 -20.40 -18.07 -25.59
N PRO A 116 -19.20 -17.48 -25.44
CA PRO A 116 -18.47 -17.52 -24.17
C PRO A 116 -19.17 -16.77 -23.03
N GLY A 117 -20.08 -15.84 -23.33
CA GLY A 117 -20.91 -15.18 -22.32
C GLY A 117 -21.83 -16.12 -21.54
N SER A 118 -22.32 -17.19 -22.17
CA SER A 118 -23.19 -18.19 -21.52
C SER A 118 -22.43 -19.04 -20.49
N VAL A 119 -21.12 -19.21 -20.63
CA VAL A 119 -20.30 -19.93 -19.65
C VAL A 119 -20.16 -19.07 -18.37
N LEU A 120 -20.02 -17.76 -18.52
CA LEU A 120 -19.94 -16.80 -17.41
C LEU A 120 -21.26 -16.63 -16.64
N GLU A 121 -22.37 -17.16 -17.17
CA GLU A 121 -23.65 -17.22 -16.46
C GLU A 121 -23.73 -18.34 -15.43
N ARG A 122 -22.77 -19.27 -15.41
CA ARG A 122 -22.77 -20.34 -14.42
C ARG A 122 -22.65 -19.77 -13.01
N PRO A 123 -23.54 -20.18 -12.07
CA PRO A 123 -23.55 -19.66 -10.70
C PRO A 123 -22.23 -19.93 -9.98
N ALA A 124 -21.55 -21.04 -10.30
CA ALA A 124 -20.23 -21.35 -9.76
C ALA A 124 -19.17 -20.27 -10.07
N ILE A 125 -19.17 -19.71 -11.29
CA ILE A 125 -18.20 -18.67 -11.69
C ILE A 125 -18.53 -17.34 -11.03
N GLN A 126 -19.81 -17.00 -10.91
CA GLN A 126 -20.25 -15.78 -10.22
C GLN A 126 -19.94 -15.86 -8.72
N ASN A 127 -20.20 -17.01 -8.09
CA ASN A 127 -19.84 -17.28 -6.70
C ASN A 127 -18.34 -17.18 -6.48
N PHE A 128 -17.54 -17.84 -7.32
CA PHE A 128 -16.08 -17.78 -7.25
C PHE A 128 -15.55 -16.35 -7.38
N SER A 129 -16.07 -15.59 -8.35
CA SER A 129 -15.69 -14.19 -8.55
C SER A 129 -16.04 -13.31 -7.33
N ALA A 130 -17.22 -13.48 -6.72
CA ALA A 130 -17.56 -12.66 -5.56
C ALA A 130 -16.71 -13.02 -4.34
N TRP A 131 -16.44 -14.31 -4.11
CA TRP A 131 -15.61 -14.76 -2.99
C TRP A 131 -14.15 -14.34 -3.14
N ILE A 132 -13.56 -14.44 -4.33
CA ILE A 132 -12.17 -14.01 -4.53
C ILE A 132 -12.02 -12.49 -4.37
N GLY A 133 -13.01 -11.72 -4.83
CA GLY A 133 -13.06 -10.27 -4.61
C GLY A 133 -13.22 -9.91 -3.13
N PHE A 134 -14.13 -10.58 -2.42
CA PHE A 134 -14.33 -10.40 -0.98
C PHE A 134 -13.07 -10.74 -0.18
N LEU A 135 -12.48 -11.92 -0.39
CA LEU A 135 -11.28 -12.35 0.33
C LEU A 135 -10.09 -11.42 0.00
N GLY A 136 -9.87 -11.09 -1.27
CA GLY A 136 -8.84 -10.16 -1.69
C GLY A 136 -8.96 -8.80 -1.00
N PHE A 137 -10.18 -8.25 -0.95
CA PHE A 137 -10.45 -6.98 -0.30
C PHE A 137 -10.18 -7.00 1.20
N PHE A 138 -10.73 -7.96 1.94
CA PHE A 138 -10.54 -8.02 3.38
C PHE A 138 -9.09 -8.29 3.77
N THR A 139 -8.41 -9.20 3.06
CA THR A 139 -6.99 -9.48 3.30
C THR A 139 -6.14 -8.23 3.10
N GLY A 140 -6.28 -7.56 1.95
CA GLY A 140 -5.44 -6.39 1.67
C GLY A 140 -5.77 -5.20 2.56
N LEU A 141 -7.05 -4.93 2.84
CA LEU A 141 -7.46 -3.86 3.75
C LEU A 141 -6.87 -4.09 5.15
N THR A 142 -6.93 -5.32 5.64
CA THR A 142 -6.36 -5.69 6.95
C THR A 142 -4.85 -5.48 6.97
N CYS A 143 -4.13 -5.89 5.92
CA CYS A 143 -2.68 -5.66 5.81
C CYS A 143 -2.34 -4.17 5.83
N PHE A 144 -3.05 -3.34 5.08
CA PHE A 144 -2.79 -1.90 5.07
C PHE A 144 -3.17 -1.21 6.38
N LEU A 145 -4.20 -1.69 7.10
CA LEU A 145 -4.52 -1.23 8.44
C LEU A 145 -3.40 -1.54 9.43
N ILE A 146 -2.85 -2.76 9.39
CA ILE A 146 -1.71 -3.15 10.21
C ILE A 146 -0.49 -2.27 9.89
N LEU A 147 -0.20 -2.05 8.60
CA LEU A 147 0.87 -1.13 8.19
C LEU A 147 0.62 0.28 8.71
N ARG A 148 -0.61 0.79 8.66
CA ARG A 148 -0.94 2.14 9.13
C ARG A 148 -0.75 2.29 10.63
N MET A 149 -1.09 1.27 11.41
CA MET A 149 -0.86 1.25 12.85
C MET A 149 0.63 1.15 13.17
N TRP A 150 1.35 0.27 12.47
CA TRP A 150 2.79 0.07 12.64
C TRP A 150 3.59 1.33 12.36
N PHE A 151 3.43 1.91 11.16
CA PHE A 151 4.12 3.14 10.78
C PHE A 151 3.64 4.35 11.57
N GLY A 152 2.35 4.41 11.93
CA GLY A 152 1.85 5.46 12.81
C GLY A 152 2.56 5.47 14.16
N LYS A 153 2.66 4.31 14.80
CA LYS A 153 3.41 4.17 16.05
C LYS A 153 4.89 4.47 15.88
N ALA A 154 5.53 3.97 14.82
CA ALA A 154 6.94 4.25 14.57
C ALA A 154 7.22 5.76 14.40
N VAL A 155 6.32 6.49 13.73
CA VAL A 155 6.40 7.96 13.60
C VAL A 155 6.26 8.65 14.95
N ASP A 156 5.26 8.25 15.75
CA ASP A 156 5.03 8.84 17.07
C ASP A 156 6.21 8.57 18.00
N ASP A 157 6.71 7.34 18.05
CA ASP A 157 7.86 6.95 18.87
C ASP A 157 9.14 7.68 18.42
N PHE A 158 9.37 7.84 17.12
CA PHE A 158 10.50 8.59 16.57
C PHE A 158 10.44 10.08 16.96
N ASN A 159 9.31 10.75 16.75
CA ASN A 159 9.15 12.17 17.07
C ASN A 159 9.20 12.43 18.58
N ASN A 160 8.62 11.55 19.39
CA ASN A 160 8.72 11.63 20.84
C ASN A 160 10.17 11.48 21.30
N THR A 161 10.92 10.54 20.73
CA THR A 161 12.35 10.33 21.07
C THR A 161 13.19 11.57 20.79
N ILE A 162 12.98 12.21 19.63
CA ILE A 162 13.64 13.48 19.30
C ILE A 162 13.29 14.57 20.31
N THR A 163 12.03 14.65 20.71
CA THR A 163 11.59 15.60 21.75
C THR A 163 12.26 15.34 23.10
N TYR A 164 12.46 14.07 23.48
CA TYR A 164 13.15 13.71 24.72
C TYR A 164 14.66 13.98 24.70
N MET A 165 15.29 14.01 23.52
CA MET A 165 16.72 14.32 23.36
C MET A 165 17.04 15.82 23.57
N GLY A 166 16.04 16.71 23.49
CA GLY A 166 16.19 18.14 23.79
C GLY A 166 17.17 18.86 22.85
N ASP A 167 18.03 19.72 23.39
CA ASP A 167 18.92 20.60 22.61
C ASP A 167 19.99 19.87 21.77
N GLY A 168 20.22 18.58 22.02
CA GLY A 168 21.12 17.72 21.24
C GLY A 168 20.42 16.90 20.16
N ALA A 169 19.12 17.07 19.96
CA ALA A 169 18.36 16.26 19.03
C ALA A 169 18.62 16.65 17.56
N PRO A 170 18.64 15.69 16.62
CA PRO A 170 18.72 16.00 15.21
C PRO A 170 17.46 16.76 14.76
N ALA A 171 17.64 17.75 13.87
CA ALA A 171 16.57 18.57 13.32
C ALA A 171 15.76 17.83 12.25
N VAL A 172 15.21 16.67 12.59
CA VAL A 172 14.41 15.82 11.70
C VAL A 172 13.06 15.50 12.33
N SER A 173 12.06 15.26 11.49
CA SER A 173 10.75 14.79 11.94
C SER A 173 10.23 13.72 10.98
N ALA A 174 9.62 12.70 11.54
CA ALA A 174 8.93 11.67 10.79
C ALA A 174 7.44 12.03 10.63
N SER A 175 6.89 11.67 9.49
CA SER A 175 5.47 11.83 9.20
C SER A 175 4.92 10.65 8.41
N VAL A 176 3.64 10.36 8.59
CA VAL A 176 2.93 9.35 7.80
C VAL A 176 2.69 9.90 6.40
N GLY A 177 3.11 9.13 5.38
CA GLY A 177 3.02 9.55 3.98
C GLY A 177 1.64 9.39 3.36
N ASN A 178 1.49 9.97 2.17
CA ASN A 178 0.26 10.03 1.39
C ASN A 178 -0.17 8.68 0.77
N ALA A 179 0.70 7.66 0.75
CA ALA A 179 0.36 6.34 0.21
C ALA A 179 -0.86 5.73 0.94
N PHE A 180 -1.00 5.96 2.24
CA PHE A 180 -2.17 5.51 3.00
C PHE A 180 -3.48 6.15 2.54
N VAL A 181 -3.43 7.42 2.13
CA VAL A 181 -4.61 8.11 1.58
C VAL A 181 -4.99 7.51 0.24
N MET A 182 -4.00 7.24 -0.62
CA MET A 182 -4.23 6.58 -1.91
C MET A 182 -4.89 5.20 -1.74
N VAL A 183 -4.37 4.40 -0.80
CA VAL A 183 -4.96 3.10 -0.44
C VAL A 183 -6.39 3.27 0.07
N TRP A 184 -6.65 4.20 1.00
CA TRP A 184 -7.99 4.41 1.52
C TRP A 184 -9.02 4.75 0.45
N VAL A 185 -8.66 5.69 -0.43
CA VAL A 185 -9.49 6.08 -1.56
C VAL A 185 -9.70 4.89 -2.51
N ALA A 186 -8.65 4.13 -2.79
CA ALA A 186 -8.73 2.95 -3.64
C ALA A 186 -9.71 1.90 -3.06
N TYR A 187 -9.59 1.54 -1.79
CA TYR A 187 -10.48 0.57 -1.16
C TYR A 187 -11.94 1.06 -1.10
N ALA A 188 -12.17 2.36 -0.89
CA ALA A 188 -13.53 2.93 -0.97
C ALA A 188 -14.16 2.67 -2.36
N PHE A 189 -13.43 2.93 -3.44
CA PHE A 189 -13.93 2.68 -4.80
C PHE A 189 -13.94 1.19 -5.19
N HIS A 190 -13.08 0.36 -4.60
CA HIS A 190 -13.03 -1.08 -4.84
C HIS A 190 -14.19 -1.81 -4.13
N SER A 191 -14.74 -1.25 -3.04
CA SER A 191 -15.87 -1.83 -2.30
C SER A 191 -17.17 -1.92 -3.11
N VAL A 192 -17.46 -0.91 -3.96
CA VAL A 192 -18.69 -0.80 -4.75
C VAL A 192 -18.95 -2.04 -5.65
N PRO A 193 -18.00 -2.45 -6.52
CA PRO A 193 -18.18 -3.64 -7.36
C PRO A 193 -18.27 -4.94 -6.56
N ILE A 194 -17.59 -5.04 -5.41
CA ILE A 194 -17.68 -6.20 -4.52
C ILE A 194 -19.09 -6.33 -3.97
N ILE A 195 -19.64 -5.25 -3.40
CA ILE A 195 -21.00 -5.23 -2.87
C ILE A 195 -21.99 -5.60 -3.98
N SER A 196 -21.85 -5.00 -5.18
CA SER A 196 -22.69 -5.34 -6.33
C SER A 196 -22.62 -6.83 -6.70
N SER A 197 -21.43 -7.44 -6.65
CA SER A 197 -21.26 -8.87 -6.93
C SER A 197 -21.93 -9.75 -5.87
N LEU A 198 -21.82 -9.41 -4.59
CA LEU A 198 -22.42 -10.16 -3.48
C LEU A 198 -23.95 -10.03 -3.45
N THR A 199 -24.49 -8.83 -3.73
CA THR A 199 -25.94 -8.63 -3.81
C THR A 199 -26.56 -9.48 -4.91
N LYS A 200 -25.90 -9.61 -6.07
CA LYS A 200 -26.38 -10.46 -7.17
C LYS A 200 -26.47 -11.93 -6.76
N LEU A 201 -25.54 -12.43 -5.95
CA LEU A 201 -25.58 -13.80 -5.45
C LEU A 201 -26.76 -14.05 -4.53
N ASN A 202 -27.04 -13.13 -3.62
CA ASN A 202 -28.19 -13.26 -2.70
C ASN A 202 -29.53 -13.24 -3.44
N VAL A 203 -29.66 -12.43 -4.50
CA VAL A 203 -30.92 -12.37 -5.27
C VAL A 203 -31.12 -13.63 -6.10
N GLN A 204 -30.06 -14.22 -6.66
CA GLN A 204 -30.17 -15.44 -7.49
C GLN A 204 -30.32 -16.74 -6.69
N SER A 205 -30.03 -16.74 -5.39
CA SER A 205 -30.23 -17.92 -4.53
C SER A 205 -31.67 -18.09 -4.02
N THR A 206 -32.55 -17.12 -4.30
CA THR A 206 -33.98 -17.10 -3.94
C THR A 206 -34.82 -17.39 -5.18
#